data_AF-A0A9D4CHY9-F1
#
_entry.id   AF-A0A9D4CHY9-F1
#
_cell.length_a   1.000
_cell.length_b   1.000
_cell.length_c   1.000
_cell.angle_alpha   90.00
_cell.angle_beta   90.00
_cell.angle_gamma   90.00
#
_symmetry.space_group_name_H-M   'P 1'
#
loop_
_entity.id
_entity.type
_entity.pdbx_description
1 polymer ?
#
loop_
_entity_poly.entity_id
_entity_poly.type
_entity_poly.pdbx_seq_one_letter_code
_entity_poly.pdbx_strand_id
1 'polypeptide(L)'
;MIYSSVDEVFVRSAVFSPLNDKLKPVVGAEWDLVCIGDEQFRVGWNIYREIYRCMERSNVAVVVISERFAYSVFCNKELDIAMQLQKPVVLLLKEDVDINQHSEQIQLLYRTSVRILFGYEYNELVLKTTWDKVCESFLQMG
;
A
#
# COMPACT_ATOMS: atom_id res chain seq x y z
N MET A 1 3.54 -2.27 -2.25
CA MET A 1 2.14 -1.83 -2.06
C MET A 1 1.24 -2.86 -2.70
N ILE A 2 0.07 -3.11 -2.11
CA ILE A 2 -0.93 -4.05 -2.62
C ILE A 2 -2.17 -3.23 -2.98
N TYR A 3 -2.57 -3.21 -4.25
CA TYR A 3 -3.69 -2.40 -4.73
C TYR A 3 -4.28 -2.98 -6.02
N SER A 4 -5.53 -2.61 -6.33
CA SER A 4 -6.16 -3.01 -7.59
C SER A 4 -5.57 -2.24 -8.77
N SER A 5 -5.27 -2.89 -9.89
CA SER A 5 -4.80 -2.23 -11.12
C SER A 5 -5.70 -1.06 -11.58
N VAL A 6 -7.00 -1.09 -11.27
CA VAL A 6 -7.95 -0.01 -11.57
C VAL A 6 -7.60 1.28 -10.81
N ASP A 7 -6.93 1.17 -9.66
CA ASP A 7 -6.50 2.28 -8.82
C ASP A 7 -5.08 2.77 -9.15
N GLU A 8 -4.43 2.26 -10.20
CA GLU A 8 -3.02 2.57 -10.50
C GLU A 8 -2.74 4.07 -10.63
N VAL A 9 -3.60 4.81 -11.32
CA VAL A 9 -3.45 6.26 -11.49
C VAL A 9 -3.50 6.98 -10.13
N PHE A 10 -4.43 6.59 -9.27
CA PHE A 10 -4.54 7.13 -7.91
C PHE A 10 -3.31 6.77 -7.08
N VAL A 11 -2.90 5.49 -7.08
CA VAL A 11 -1.76 5.03 -6.30
C VAL A 11 -0.48 5.73 -6.73
N ARG A 12 -0.23 5.88 -8.02
CA ARG A 12 0.97 6.56 -8.53
C ARG A 12 1.02 8.03 -8.13
N SER A 13 -0.06 8.76 -8.38
CA SER A 13 -0.11 10.22 -8.20
C SER A 13 -0.30 10.63 -6.74
N ALA A 14 -1.25 10.02 -6.05
CA ALA A 14 -1.69 10.47 -4.74
C ALA A 14 -1.01 9.74 -3.58
N VAL A 15 -0.34 8.61 -3.82
CA VAL A 15 0.29 7.80 -2.76
C VAL A 15 1.79 7.62 -2.99
N PHE A 16 2.18 6.95 -4.06
CA PHE A 16 3.57 6.59 -4.35
C PHE A 16 4.48 7.81 -4.46
N SER A 17 4.18 8.76 -5.35
CA SER A 17 5.01 9.95 -5.54
C SER A 17 5.21 10.72 -4.22
N PRO A 18 4.15 11.19 -3.52
CA PRO A 18 4.34 12.01 -2.33
C PRO A 18 4.96 11.23 -1.18
N LEU A 19 4.66 9.94 -1.01
CA LEU A 19 5.27 9.12 0.03
C LEU A 19 6.77 8.94 -0.23
N ASN A 20 7.14 8.63 -1.47
CA ASN A 20 8.53 8.36 -1.84
C ASN A 20 9.37 9.65 -1.81
N ASP A 21 8.81 10.78 -2.26
CA ASP A 21 9.43 12.11 -2.16
C ASP A 21 9.69 12.52 -0.72
N LYS A 22 8.84 12.09 0.22
CA LYS A 22 9.02 12.33 1.66
C LYS A 22 9.96 11.35 2.33
N LEU A 23 9.94 10.07 1.96
CA LEU A 23 10.82 9.05 2.56
C LEU A 23 12.28 9.22 2.14
N LYS A 24 12.56 9.52 0.87
CA LYS A 24 13.92 9.67 0.32
C LYS A 24 14.83 10.57 1.16
N PRO A 25 14.47 11.84 1.46
CA PRO A 25 15.34 12.72 2.24
C PRO A 25 15.50 12.25 3.69
N VAL A 26 14.47 11.63 4.27
CA VAL A 26 14.51 11.15 5.66
C VAL A 26 15.45 9.96 5.83
N VAL A 27 15.48 9.06 4.83
CA VAL A 27 16.36 7.88 4.83
C VAL A 27 17.73 8.18 4.23
N GLY A 28 17.89 9.32 3.54
CA GLY A 28 19.11 9.65 2.79
C GLY A 28 19.30 8.78 1.55
N ALA A 29 18.21 8.39 0.89
CA ALA A 29 18.22 7.54 -0.29
C ALA A 29 17.96 8.35 -1.58
N GLU A 30 18.65 8.01 -2.65
CA GLU A 30 18.41 8.57 -3.99
C GLU A 30 17.43 7.71 -4.83
N TRP A 31 17.26 6.45 -4.46
CA TRP A 31 16.38 5.49 -5.13
C TRP A 31 14.99 5.41 -4.49
N ASP A 32 14.04 4.83 -5.22
CA ASP A 32 12.67 4.63 -4.73
C ASP A 32 12.63 3.61 -3.60
N LEU A 33 11.99 3.99 -2.50
CA LEU A 33 11.82 3.18 -1.29
C LEU A 33 10.48 2.45 -1.27
N VAL A 34 9.56 2.82 -2.16
CA VAL A 34 8.24 2.20 -2.30
C VAL A 34 8.25 1.27 -3.51
N CYS A 35 7.90 0.00 -3.33
CA CYS A 35 7.66 -0.92 -4.46
C CYS A 35 6.16 -0.92 -4.79
N ILE A 36 5.79 -0.54 -6.02
CA ILE A 36 4.41 -0.58 -6.53
C ILE A 36 4.22 -1.60 -7.66
N GLY A 37 5.30 -2.25 -8.11
CA GLY A 37 5.28 -3.22 -9.19
C GLY A 37 5.83 -2.64 -10.49
N ASP A 38 6.12 -3.52 -11.45
CA ASP A 38 6.68 -3.31 -12.79
C ASP A 38 8.00 -2.51 -12.87
N GLU A 39 8.04 -1.28 -12.35
CA GLU A 39 9.23 -0.43 -12.33
C GLU A 39 10.33 -0.93 -11.39
N GLN A 40 9.94 -1.58 -10.28
CA GLN A 40 10.90 -2.15 -9.32
C GLN A 40 11.19 -3.64 -9.58
N PHE A 41 10.55 -4.23 -10.60
CA PHE A 41 10.76 -5.62 -11.00
C PHE A 41 11.94 -5.75 -11.95
N ARG A 42 12.67 -6.86 -11.83
CA ARG A 42 13.79 -7.17 -12.72
C ARG A 42 13.25 -7.72 -14.04
N VAL A 43 13.64 -7.09 -15.14
CA VAL A 43 13.28 -7.53 -16.49
C VAL A 43 13.73 -8.98 -16.72
N GLY A 44 12.83 -9.80 -17.29
CA GLY A 44 13.09 -11.21 -17.61
C GLY A 44 12.82 -12.19 -16.46
N TRP A 45 12.40 -11.71 -15.29
CA TRP A 45 12.04 -12.55 -14.16
C TRP A 45 10.53 -12.80 -14.07
N ASN A 46 10.15 -13.90 -13.44
CA ASN A 46 8.75 -14.24 -13.21
C ASN A 46 8.10 -13.22 -12.23
N ILE A 47 6.94 -12.69 -12.62
CA ILE A 47 6.21 -11.66 -11.86
C ILE A 47 5.95 -12.09 -10.41
N TYR A 48 5.51 -13.33 -10.17
CA TYR A 48 5.26 -13.82 -8.82
C TYR A 48 6.52 -13.85 -7.95
N ARG A 49 7.68 -14.20 -8.53
CA ARG A 49 8.96 -14.14 -7.81
C ARG A 49 9.36 -12.71 -7.47
N GLU A 50 9.09 -11.77 -8.36
CA GLU A 50 9.41 -10.35 -8.13
C GLU A 50 8.49 -9.71 -7.09
N ILE A 51 7.20 -10.05 -7.08
CA ILE A 51 6.26 -9.70 -6.01
C ILE A 51 6.78 -10.22 -4.67
N TYR A 52 7.09 -11.50 -4.58
CA TYR A 52 7.61 -12.10 -3.34
C TYR A 52 8.91 -11.43 -2.88
N ARG A 53 9.85 -11.19 -3.80
CA ARG A 53 11.11 -10.49 -3.52
C ARG A 53 10.89 -9.07 -3.01
N CYS A 54 9.98 -8.31 -3.62
CA CYS A 54 9.63 -6.98 -3.13
C CYS A 54 9.03 -7.06 -1.72
N MET A 55 8.09 -7.99 -1.50
CA MET A 55 7.44 -8.16 -0.19
C MET A 55 8.43 -8.54 0.91
N GLU A 56 9.31 -9.51 0.64
CA GLU A 56 10.34 -9.97 1.56
C GLU A 56 11.28 -8.83 1.99
N ARG A 57 11.69 -7.98 1.04
CA ARG A 57 12.57 -6.83 1.29
C ARG A 57 11.87 -5.62 1.88
N SER A 58 10.54 -5.57 1.87
CA SER A 58 9.78 -4.45 2.43
C SER A 58 9.66 -4.56 3.94
N ASN A 59 9.80 -3.45 4.66
CA ASN A 59 9.55 -3.41 6.11
C ASN A 59 8.05 -3.38 6.42
N VAL A 60 7.25 -2.70 5.59
CA VAL A 60 5.82 -2.51 5.79
C VAL A 60 5.06 -2.86 4.52
N ALA A 61 3.94 -3.57 4.65
CA ALA A 61 3.00 -3.81 3.57
C ALA A 61 1.86 -2.79 3.63
N VAL A 62 1.83 -1.87 2.65
CA VAL A 62 0.72 -0.92 2.51
C VAL A 62 -0.32 -1.50 1.54
N VAL A 63 -1.56 -1.63 2.01
CA VAL A 63 -2.70 -2.13 1.25
C VAL A 63 -3.66 -0.98 0.97
N VAL A 64 -3.92 -0.69 -0.30
CA VAL A 64 -4.87 0.35 -0.71
C VAL A 64 -6.25 -0.27 -0.85
N ILE A 65 -7.16 0.11 0.03
CA ILE A 65 -8.53 -0.37 0.05
C ILE A 65 -9.42 0.60 -0.74
N SER A 66 -10.16 0.05 -1.71
CA SER A 66 -11.16 0.70 -2.54
C SER A 66 -12.33 -0.27 -2.78
N GLU A 67 -13.46 0.21 -3.30
CA GLU A 67 -14.56 -0.69 -3.71
C GLU A 67 -14.08 -1.75 -4.71
N ARG A 68 -13.12 -1.41 -5.56
CA ARG A 68 -12.59 -2.30 -6.60
C ARG A 68 -11.59 -3.32 -6.05
N PHE A 69 -11.01 -3.07 -4.88
CA PHE A 69 -10.07 -3.99 -4.25
C PHE A 69 -10.72 -5.34 -3.90
N ALA A 70 -11.98 -5.33 -3.45
CA ALA A 70 -12.73 -6.52 -3.03
C ALA A 70 -12.79 -7.61 -4.12
N TYR A 71 -12.80 -7.21 -5.39
CA TYR A 71 -12.97 -8.10 -6.53
C TYR A 71 -11.64 -8.61 -7.13
N SER A 72 -10.50 -8.14 -6.63
CA SER A 72 -9.19 -8.53 -7.19
C SER A 72 -8.66 -9.81 -6.55
N VAL A 73 -8.67 -10.90 -7.32
CA VAL A 73 -8.06 -12.18 -6.94
C VAL A 73 -6.55 -12.03 -6.71
N PHE A 74 -5.89 -11.17 -7.48
CA PHE A 74 -4.45 -10.95 -7.37
C PHE A 74 -4.09 -10.23 -6.07
N CYS A 75 -4.86 -9.22 -5.65
CA CYS A 75 -4.60 -8.50 -4.40
C CYS A 75 -4.68 -9.42 -3.18
N ASN A 76 -5.60 -10.39 -3.18
CA ASN A 76 -5.69 -11.38 -2.09
C ASN A 76 -4.44 -12.25 -2.01
N LYS A 77 -3.86 -12.66 -3.15
CA LYS A 77 -2.61 -13.44 -3.16
C LYS A 77 -1.43 -12.64 -2.61
N GLU A 78 -1.29 -11.38 -2.99
CA GLU A 78 -0.23 -10.52 -2.45
C GLU A 78 -0.40 -10.30 -0.94
N LEU A 79 -1.64 -10.18 -0.48
CA LEU A 79 -1.95 -10.07 0.93
C LEU A 79 -1.58 -11.33 1.71
N ASP A 80 -1.91 -12.50 1.17
CA ASP A 80 -1.52 -13.78 1.77
C ASP A 80 0.00 -13.87 1.93
N ILE A 81 0.77 -13.43 0.92
CA ILE A 81 2.24 -13.37 1.01
C ILE A 81 2.69 -12.43 2.15
N ALA A 82 2.11 -11.23 2.25
CA ALA A 82 2.45 -10.28 3.30
C ALA A 82 2.17 -10.86 4.70
N MET A 83 1.02 -11.53 4.87
CA MET A 83 0.64 -12.17 6.13
C MET A 83 1.53 -13.37 6.46
N GLN A 84 1.88 -14.21 5.49
CA GLN A 84 2.81 -15.33 5.67
C GLN A 84 4.20 -14.86 6.10
N LEU A 85 4.66 -13.74 5.52
CA LEU A 85 5.92 -13.09 5.87
C LEU A 85 5.82 -12.23 7.15
N GLN A 86 4.67 -12.25 7.84
CA GLN A 86 4.40 -11.48 9.05
C GLN A 86 4.72 -9.98 8.93
N LYS A 87 4.48 -9.43 7.74
CA LYS A 87 4.75 -8.01 7.49
C LYS A 87 3.74 -7.16 8.26
N PRO A 88 4.17 -6.11 8.98
CA PRO A 88 3.27 -5.07 9.46
C PRO A 88 2.43 -4.55 8.30
N VAL A 89 1.11 -4.58 8.45
CA VAL A 89 0.17 -4.12 7.44
C VAL A 89 -0.39 -2.75 7.83
N VAL A 90 -0.37 -1.83 6.88
CA VAL A 90 -1.07 -0.54 6.99
C VAL A 90 -2.12 -0.45 5.90
N LEU A 91 -3.35 -0.13 6.29
CA LEU A 91 -4.45 0.04 5.36
C LEU A 91 -4.56 1.51 4.98
N LEU A 92 -4.58 1.79 3.68
CA LEU A 92 -4.84 3.10 3.12
C LEU A 92 -6.20 3.06 2.44
N LEU A 93 -7.20 3.70 3.03
CA LEU A 93 -8.56 3.74 2.51
C LEU A 93 -8.65 4.91 1.54
N LYS A 94 -8.87 4.61 0.25
CA LYS A 94 -9.09 5.61 -0.79
C LYS A 94 -10.44 6.30 -0.64
N GLU A 95 -11.44 5.54 -0.20
CA GLU A 95 -12.83 5.94 -0.05
C GLU A 95 -13.48 5.17 1.11
N ASP A 96 -14.66 5.58 1.53
CA ASP A 96 -15.47 4.81 2.49
C ASP A 96 -15.96 3.54 1.80
N VAL A 97 -15.50 2.38 2.28
CA VAL A 97 -15.87 1.07 1.74
C VAL A 97 -16.73 0.29 2.73
N ASP A 98 -17.68 -0.50 2.23
CA ASP A 98 -18.36 -1.51 3.03
C ASP A 98 -17.44 -2.72 3.22
N ILE A 99 -16.69 -2.73 4.32
CA ILE A 99 -15.70 -3.76 4.62
C ILE A 99 -16.30 -5.17 4.68
N ASN A 100 -17.60 -5.30 4.93
CA ASN A 100 -18.27 -6.60 5.02
C ASN A 100 -18.35 -7.31 3.66
N GLN A 101 -18.19 -6.57 2.56
CA GLN A 101 -18.13 -7.12 1.21
C GLN A 101 -16.73 -7.64 0.83
N HIS A 102 -15.73 -7.44 1.69
CA HIS A 102 -14.37 -7.94 1.48
C HIS A 102 -14.15 -9.29 2.18
N SER A 103 -13.04 -9.95 1.81
CA SER A 103 -12.61 -11.22 2.41
C SER A 103 -12.41 -11.11 3.93
N GLU A 104 -12.52 -12.24 4.63
CA GLU A 104 -12.32 -12.30 6.08
C GLU A 104 -10.95 -11.77 6.50
N GLN A 105 -9.91 -11.98 5.68
CA GLN A 105 -8.57 -11.43 5.92
C GLN A 105 -8.59 -9.90 5.94
N ILE A 106 -9.26 -9.27 4.98
CA ILE A 106 -9.36 -7.81 4.91
C ILE A 106 -10.19 -7.27 6.07
N GLN A 107 -11.29 -7.93 6.42
CA GLN A 107 -12.08 -7.56 7.59
C GLN A 107 -11.28 -7.67 8.90
N LEU A 108 -10.42 -8.69 9.04
CA LEU A 108 -9.53 -8.83 10.18
C LEU A 108 -8.53 -7.68 10.24
N LEU A 109 -7.82 -7.42 9.13
CA LEU A 109 -6.85 -6.33 9.04
C LEU A 109 -7.49 -4.98 9.32
N TYR A 110 -8.73 -4.76 8.85
CA TYR A 110 -9.47 -3.54 9.12
C TYR A 110 -9.66 -3.25 10.62
N ARG A 111 -9.79 -4.32 11.43
CA ARG A 111 -9.94 -4.22 12.89
C ARG A 111 -8.62 -4.08 13.63
N THR A 112 -7.53 -4.61 13.08
CA THR A 112 -6.25 -4.77 13.81
C THR A 112 -5.14 -3.85 13.33
N SER A 113 -5.24 -3.31 12.12
CA SER A 113 -4.16 -2.57 11.47
C SER A 113 -4.34 -1.06 11.60
N VAL A 114 -3.23 -0.33 11.49
CA VAL A 114 -3.27 1.12 11.33
C VAL A 114 -3.99 1.47 10.03
N ARG A 115 -4.85 2.49 10.10
CA ARG A 115 -5.64 2.98 8.96
C ARG A 115 -5.27 4.42 8.65
N ILE A 116 -4.95 4.67 7.38
CA ILE A 116 -4.73 5.98 6.79
C ILE A 116 -5.94 6.26 5.89
N LEU A 117 -6.55 7.43 6.04
CA LEU A 117 -7.79 7.77 5.35
C LEU A 117 -7.54 8.88 4.32
N PHE A 118 -8.07 8.69 3.12
CA PHE A 118 -8.38 9.79 2.22
C PHE A 118 -9.83 10.24 2.44
N GLY A 119 -10.12 11.49 2.11
CA GLY A 119 -11.49 11.98 2.04
C GLY A 119 -11.55 13.26 1.23
N TYR A 120 -12.77 13.74 0.97
CA TYR A 120 -12.95 14.91 0.12
C TYR A 120 -12.90 16.22 0.92
N GLU A 121 -12.20 17.21 0.39
CA GLU A 121 -12.21 18.61 0.83
C GLU A 121 -12.33 19.50 -0.41
N TYR A 122 -13.35 20.36 -0.44
CA TYR A 122 -13.63 21.23 -1.60
C TYR A 122 -13.64 20.49 -2.95
N ASN A 123 -14.20 19.27 -2.97
CA ASN A 123 -14.28 18.38 -4.13
C ASN A 123 -12.93 17.81 -4.62
N GLU A 124 -11.87 17.96 -3.83
CA GLU A 124 -10.57 17.32 -4.05
C GLU A 124 -10.36 16.19 -3.04
N LEU A 125 -9.81 15.08 -3.52
CA LEU A 125 -9.47 13.95 -2.66
C LEU A 125 -8.15 14.24 -1.94
N VAL A 126 -8.20 14.36 -0.62
CA VAL A 126 -7.04 14.72 0.21
C VAL A 126 -6.78 13.66 1.29
N LEU A 127 -5.51 13.53 1.65
CA LEU A 127 -5.09 12.72 2.78
C LEU A 127 -5.54 13.38 4.10
N LYS A 128 -6.23 12.64 4.97
CA LYS A 128 -6.74 13.15 6.27
C LYS A 128 -5.66 13.26 7.36
N THR A 129 -4.40 13.04 6.99
CA THR A 129 -3.20 13.21 7.80
C THR A 129 -2.11 13.82 6.91
N THR A 130 -0.87 13.91 7.38
CA THR A 130 0.27 14.37 6.58
C THR A 130 1.17 13.21 6.20
N TRP A 131 1.84 13.31 5.04
CA TRP A 131 2.86 12.35 4.64
C TRP A 131 4.02 12.28 5.63
N ASP A 132 4.35 13.38 6.31
CA ASP A 132 5.39 13.39 7.35
C ASP A 132 5.03 12.43 8.50
N LYS A 133 3.79 12.49 9.02
CA LYS A 133 3.30 11.57 10.06
C LYS A 133 3.24 10.12 9.58
N VAL A 134 2.88 9.91 8.31
CA VAL A 134 2.86 8.56 7.70
C VAL A 134 4.29 7.99 7.63
N CYS A 135 5.26 8.79 7.19
CA CYS A 135 6.67 8.38 7.12
C CYS A 135 7.22 8.06 8.50
N GLU A 136 6.98 8.92 9.50
CA GLU A 136 7.38 8.67 10.89
C GLU A 136 6.82 7.34 11.40
N SER A 137 5.54 7.06 11.12
CA SER A 137 4.90 5.81 11.51
C SER A 137 5.55 4.59 10.83
N PHE A 138 5.88 4.66 9.54
CA PHE A 138 6.54 3.57 8.84
C PHE A 138 7.95 3.30 9.35
N LEU A 139 8.70 4.35 9.69
CA LEU A 139 10.06 4.23 10.24
C LEU A 139 10.08 3.62 11.65
N GLN A 140 8.98 3.70 12.39
CA GLN A 140 8.83 3.06 13.70
C GLN A 140 8.39 1.58 13.60
N MET A 141 7.88 1.15 12.45
CA MET A 141 7.41 -0.22 12.21
C MET A 141 8.47 -1.14 11.59
N GLY A 142 9.55 -0.57 11.06
CA GLY A 142 10.67 -1.29 10.42
C GLY A 142 11.85 -1.47 11.35
#